data_AF-A0AAQ4ELC1-F1
#
_entry.id   AF-A0AAQ4ELC1-F1
#
_cell.length_a   1.000
_cell.length_b   1.000
_cell.length_c   1.000
_cell.angle_alpha   90.00
_cell.angle_beta   90.00
_cell.angle_gamma   90.00
#
_symmetry.space_group_name_H-M   'P 1'
#
loop_
_entity.id
_entity.type
_entity.pdbx_description
1 polymer ?
#
loop_
_entity_poly.entity_id
_entity_poly.type
_entity_poly.pdbx_seq_one_letter_code
_entity_poly.pdbx_strand_id
1 'polypeptide(L)'
;MIIVRCICAGLKHINYERTTVNSAACAFADPAGWVVWLRLAHGSASDEHKLGARKQNDNSEKTARRKVHSDPSLCDQQQAFCDATDAQVLQLLKALRLTEAVALTVRSFADRRFPSSKTVTTLIAALARKGDVGGLKTTREMVDSQYPVVSAEQIRFEHYHAEALSRAGQATEAILKFEQLFASHKSHRVKICSLLAFLAAYLAENNMVDEVAELAAMCRRLADRGYFHPLSNVWRVLFLSEKRRYHANAWELVEAVRLRPSAKPFFEKKVASVISRALESCDVDMVQRLLNVVLYLGMQESCGLVLSFLLEFYCDAEDVKSAQKAYEHSKTYGIELNPVTLYRYTCFLSSQGIQVPYELLLKKYNMDSRKSADAAKHSKVKFKF
;
A
#
# COMPACT_ATOMS: atom_id res chain seq x y z
N MET A 1 -10.29 26.58 3.25
CA MET A 1 -9.45 27.73 2.83
C MET A 1 -8.28 28.02 3.79
N ILE A 2 -8.39 27.82 5.11
CA ILE A 2 -7.28 28.09 6.06
C ILE A 2 -6.50 26.80 6.41
N ILE A 3 -7.15 25.65 6.50
CA ILE A 3 -6.52 24.42 7.04
C ILE A 3 -5.41 23.87 6.12
N VAL A 4 -5.62 23.75 4.80
CA VAL A 4 -4.60 23.19 3.88
C VAL A 4 -3.47 24.20 3.62
N ARG A 5 -3.76 25.51 3.50
CA ARG A 5 -2.73 26.56 3.40
C ARG A 5 -1.93 26.70 4.72
N CYS A 6 -2.55 26.57 5.90
CA CYS A 6 -1.82 26.55 7.19
C CYS A 6 -0.99 25.28 7.38
N ILE A 7 -1.45 24.12 6.91
CA ILE A 7 -0.68 22.89 6.96
C ILE A 7 0.51 22.97 5.99
N CYS A 8 0.32 23.41 4.74
CA CYS A 8 1.41 23.47 3.76
C CYS A 8 2.40 24.62 4.03
N ALA A 9 1.93 25.80 4.45
CA ALA A 9 2.81 26.91 4.85
C ALA A 9 3.52 26.60 6.19
N GLY A 10 2.82 25.97 7.14
CA GLY A 10 3.41 25.47 8.38
C GLY A 10 4.50 24.42 8.11
N LEU A 11 4.25 23.45 7.23
CA LEU A 11 5.24 22.41 6.88
C LEU A 11 6.44 22.97 6.11
N LYS A 12 6.27 23.98 5.25
CA LYS A 12 7.39 24.67 4.58
C LYS A 12 8.24 25.50 5.55
N HIS A 13 7.63 26.20 6.51
CA HIS A 13 8.35 26.97 7.51
C HIS A 13 9.08 26.06 8.52
N ILE A 14 8.42 24.97 8.94
CA ILE A 14 8.98 23.94 9.82
C ILE A 14 10.16 23.21 9.16
N ASN A 15 10.12 22.95 7.85
CA ASN A 15 11.24 22.32 7.14
C ASN A 15 12.41 23.27 6.86
N TYR A 16 12.17 24.59 6.83
CA TYR A 16 13.24 25.59 6.72
C TYR A 16 13.96 25.81 8.05
N GLU A 17 13.23 25.78 9.18
CA GLU A 17 13.80 25.95 10.53
C GLU A 17 14.38 24.66 11.14
N ARG A 18 14.05 23.47 10.62
CA ARG A 18 14.55 22.17 11.12
C ARG A 18 15.85 21.65 10.52
N THR A 19 16.63 22.52 9.86
CA THR A 19 18.05 22.19 9.60
C THR A 19 18.91 22.26 10.87
N THR A 20 18.34 22.61 12.02
CA THR A 20 18.93 22.34 13.34
C THR A 20 17.87 21.82 14.31
N VAL A 21 18.07 20.58 14.76
CA VAL A 21 17.40 19.90 15.90
C VAL A 21 16.02 19.26 15.63
N ASN A 22 16.06 17.92 15.57
CA ASN A 22 15.04 16.91 15.88
C ASN A 22 13.56 17.21 15.58
N SER A 23 13.03 16.59 14.51
CA SER A 23 11.63 16.19 14.50
C SER A 23 11.21 15.10 13.50
N ALA A 24 10.64 14.04 14.08
CA ALA A 24 9.40 13.29 13.81
C ALA A 24 8.51 13.50 12.55
N ALA A 25 8.98 14.04 11.42
CA ALA A 25 8.18 14.14 10.18
C ALA A 25 8.66 13.23 9.02
N CYS A 26 9.55 12.27 9.29
CA CYS A 26 10.08 11.32 8.31
C CYS A 26 9.60 9.89 8.59
N ALA A 27 8.31 9.60 8.41
CA ALA A 27 7.76 8.25 8.63
C ALA A 27 8.19 7.21 7.58
N PHE A 28 8.98 7.59 6.56
CA PHE A 28 9.61 6.65 5.61
C PHE A 28 11.15 6.64 5.65
N ALA A 29 11.79 7.54 6.39
CA ALA A 29 13.25 7.52 6.60
C ALA A 29 13.66 6.90 7.95
N ASP A 30 12.71 6.56 8.82
CA ASP A 30 12.97 5.91 10.10
C ASP A 30 12.78 4.37 9.97
N PRO A 31 13.82 3.55 10.21
CA PRO A 31 13.71 2.10 10.35
C PRO A 31 12.58 1.62 11.27
N ALA A 32 12.10 2.44 12.21
CA ALA A 32 10.96 2.13 13.08
C ALA A 32 9.59 2.23 12.38
N GLY A 33 9.42 3.09 11.36
CA GLY A 33 8.19 3.18 10.55
C GLY A 33 7.93 1.91 9.74
N TRP A 34 9.02 1.29 9.27
CA TRP A 34 9.02 -0.02 8.60
C TRP A 34 8.53 -1.14 9.51
N VAL A 35 8.92 -1.11 10.78
CA VAL A 35 8.54 -2.12 11.78
C VAL A 35 7.03 -2.10 12.05
N VAL A 36 6.36 -0.95 11.97
CA VAL A 36 4.91 -0.84 12.19
C VAL A 36 4.13 -1.49 11.04
N TRP A 37 4.48 -1.17 9.79
CA TRP A 37 3.82 -1.75 8.62
C TRP A 37 4.11 -3.24 8.43
N LEU A 38 5.32 -3.69 8.74
CA LEU A 38 5.65 -5.12 8.75
C LEU A 38 4.98 -5.85 9.93
N ARG A 39 4.88 -5.25 11.13
CA ARG A 39 4.06 -5.83 12.22
C ARG A 39 2.59 -6.00 11.80
N LEU A 40 2.04 -5.07 11.01
CA LEU A 40 0.69 -5.19 10.45
C LEU A 40 0.63 -6.29 9.37
N ALA A 41 1.67 -6.46 8.56
CA ALA A 41 1.73 -7.52 7.54
C ALA A 41 2.00 -8.93 8.10
N HIS A 42 2.67 -9.02 9.25
CA HIS A 42 2.94 -10.26 9.98
C HIS A 42 1.92 -10.56 11.09
N GLY A 43 1.05 -9.59 11.42
CA GLY A 43 -0.06 -9.75 12.35
C GLY A 43 -1.12 -10.69 11.78
N SER A 44 -1.51 -11.68 12.57
CA SER A 44 -2.57 -12.63 12.27
C SER A 44 -3.90 -11.91 12.03
N ALA A 45 -4.48 -12.10 10.85
CA ALA A 45 -5.81 -11.61 10.49
C ALA A 45 -6.92 -12.47 11.12
N SER A 46 -7.03 -12.47 12.46
CA SER A 46 -8.10 -13.21 13.16
C SER A 46 -9.21 -12.34 13.78
N ASP A 47 -9.04 -11.02 13.92
CA ASP A 47 -9.92 -10.24 14.81
C ASP A 47 -10.81 -9.17 14.14
N GLU A 48 -10.80 -9.06 12.81
CA GLU A 48 -11.67 -8.10 12.09
C GLU A 48 -12.86 -8.79 11.40
N HIS A 49 -13.76 -9.39 12.17
CA HIS A 49 -15.14 -9.61 11.74
C HIS A 49 -16.06 -9.77 12.94
N LYS A 50 -16.47 -8.65 13.55
CA LYS A 50 -17.68 -8.56 14.37
C LYS A 50 -18.03 -7.10 14.60
N LEU A 51 -18.74 -6.50 13.63
CA LEU A 51 -19.60 -5.34 13.87
C LEU A 51 -20.62 -5.23 12.74
N GLY A 52 -21.90 -5.42 13.10
CA GLY A 52 -23.04 -4.94 12.33
C GLY A 52 -23.88 -6.01 11.61
N ALA A 53 -24.88 -6.58 12.29
CA ALA A 53 -26.29 -6.54 11.85
C ALA A 53 -27.16 -7.40 12.78
N ARG A 54 -28.04 -6.73 13.53
CA ARG A 54 -29.13 -7.33 14.30
C ARG A 54 -30.43 -7.07 13.55
N LYS A 55 -31.12 -8.11 13.08
CA LYS A 55 -32.58 -8.18 13.01
C LYS A 55 -33.04 -9.63 12.86
N GLN A 56 -34.03 -9.96 13.69
CA GLN A 56 -34.69 -11.25 13.85
C GLN A 56 -35.42 -11.70 12.59
N ASN A 57 -35.44 -13.02 12.33
CA ASN A 57 -36.71 -13.72 12.24
C ASN A 57 -36.53 -15.24 12.39
N ASP A 58 -37.47 -15.83 13.11
CA ASP A 58 -37.68 -17.26 13.32
C ASP A 58 -37.97 -17.99 12.00
N ASN A 59 -37.37 -19.16 11.81
CA ASN A 59 -38.15 -20.39 11.75
C ASN A 59 -37.26 -21.63 11.82
N SER A 60 -37.78 -22.59 12.58
CA SER A 60 -37.31 -23.95 12.79
C SER A 60 -37.17 -24.74 11.51
N GLU A 61 -36.10 -25.53 11.37
CA GLU A 61 -36.28 -26.94 10.99
C GLU A 61 -35.05 -27.81 11.31
N LYS A 62 -35.39 -29.05 11.62
CA LYS A 62 -34.56 -30.11 12.20
C LYS A 62 -33.49 -30.56 11.21
N THR A 63 -32.25 -30.71 11.67
CA THR A 63 -31.32 -31.64 11.00
C THR A 63 -30.46 -32.37 12.03
N ALA A 64 -30.41 -33.68 11.85
CA ALA A 64 -29.93 -34.68 12.77
C ALA A 64 -28.45 -34.51 13.13
N ARG A 65 -28.17 -34.51 14.44
CA ARG A 65 -26.84 -34.63 15.02
C ARG A 65 -26.29 -36.04 14.76
N ARG A 66 -25.38 -36.18 13.79
CA ARG A 66 -24.41 -37.28 13.76
C ARG A 66 -23.35 -37.00 14.82
N LYS A 67 -23.43 -37.70 15.96
CA LYS A 67 -22.32 -37.83 16.92
C LYS A 67 -21.19 -38.58 16.21
N VAL A 68 -20.16 -37.86 15.78
CA VAL A 68 -18.85 -38.45 15.51
C VAL A 68 -18.12 -38.47 16.85
N HIS A 69 -17.87 -39.67 17.37
CA HIS A 69 -16.92 -39.88 18.46
C HIS A 69 -15.54 -39.44 17.96
N SER A 70 -15.09 -38.28 18.41
CA SER A 70 -13.68 -37.93 18.42
C SER A 70 -13.09 -38.52 19.70
N ASP A 71 -12.24 -39.54 19.56
CA ASP A 71 -11.39 -40.04 20.62
C ASP A 71 -10.54 -38.89 21.19
N PRO A 72 -10.65 -38.57 22.49
CA PRO A 72 -9.77 -37.62 23.16
C PRO A 72 -8.58 -38.40 23.72
N SER A 73 -7.70 -38.88 22.85
CA SER A 73 -6.45 -39.49 23.30
C SER A 73 -5.35 -39.30 22.26
N LEU A 74 -4.69 -38.15 22.30
CA LEU A 74 -3.31 -37.93 21.83
C LEU A 74 -2.82 -36.47 21.97
N CYS A 75 -3.66 -35.54 22.44
CA CYS A 75 -3.31 -34.13 22.53
C CYS A 75 -3.44 -33.62 23.97
N ASP A 76 -2.50 -33.99 24.83
CA ASP A 76 -2.23 -33.30 26.11
C ASP A 76 -0.89 -33.77 26.69
N GLN A 77 0.18 -33.62 25.91
CA GLN A 77 1.45 -33.26 26.53
C GLN A 77 1.43 -31.74 26.62
N GLN A 78 0.93 -31.21 27.74
CA GLN A 78 1.17 -29.81 28.11
C GLN A 78 2.68 -29.64 28.26
N GLN A 79 3.38 -29.38 27.15
CA GLN A 79 4.78 -29.00 27.14
C GLN A 79 4.87 -27.70 27.93
N ALA A 80 5.41 -27.79 29.14
CA ALA A 80 5.61 -26.63 29.99
C ALA A 80 6.59 -25.68 29.30
N PHE A 81 6.07 -24.56 28.80
CA PHE A 81 6.88 -23.49 28.25
C PHE A 81 7.80 -22.93 29.33
N CYS A 82 9.04 -22.61 28.96
CA CYS A 82 10.00 -22.07 29.91
C CYS A 82 9.99 -20.54 29.85
N ASP A 83 9.20 -19.89 30.70
CA ASP A 83 9.11 -18.42 30.79
C ASP A 83 10.49 -17.76 31.01
N ALA A 84 11.37 -18.44 31.74
CA ALA A 84 12.75 -17.98 31.93
C ALA A 84 13.56 -17.98 30.63
N THR A 85 13.39 -18.99 29.77
CA THR A 85 14.04 -19.04 28.44
C THR A 85 13.48 -17.93 27.55
N ASP A 86 12.17 -17.72 27.57
CA ASP A 86 11.53 -16.64 26.82
C ASP A 86 12.09 -15.27 27.20
N ALA A 87 12.16 -14.97 28.49
CA ALA A 87 12.71 -13.72 28.98
C ALA A 87 14.18 -13.51 28.53
N GLN A 88 15.00 -14.56 28.59
CA GLN A 88 16.41 -14.49 28.18
C GLN A 88 16.57 -14.29 26.67
N VAL A 89 15.83 -15.04 25.84
CA VAL A 89 15.87 -14.86 24.38
C VAL A 89 15.40 -13.46 24.01
N LEU A 90 14.31 -12.97 24.59
CA LEU A 90 13.82 -11.62 24.34
C LEU A 90 14.80 -10.54 24.81
N GLN A 91 15.54 -10.76 25.90
CA GLN A 91 16.60 -9.86 26.35
C GLN A 91 17.76 -9.82 25.36
N LEU A 92 18.21 -10.97 24.86
CA LEU A 92 19.26 -11.05 23.84
C LEU A 92 18.84 -10.38 22.53
N LEU A 93 17.57 -10.55 22.12
CA LEU A 93 16.99 -9.87 20.96
C LEU A 93 16.97 -8.36 21.14
N LYS A 94 16.60 -7.85 22.33
CA LYS A 94 16.65 -6.41 22.64
C LYS A 94 18.08 -5.86 22.60
N ALA A 95 19.06 -6.67 22.99
CA ALA A 95 20.48 -6.35 22.92
C ALA A 95 21.10 -6.58 21.53
N LEU A 96 20.32 -6.98 20.52
CA LEU A 96 20.77 -7.32 19.17
C LEU A 96 21.83 -8.44 19.09
N ARG A 97 21.92 -9.30 20.12
CA ARG A 97 22.86 -10.44 20.20
C ARG A 97 22.23 -11.69 19.57
N LEU A 98 21.99 -11.64 18.26
CA LEU A 98 21.21 -12.66 17.55
C LEU A 98 21.86 -14.05 17.56
N THR A 99 23.18 -14.14 17.35
CA THR A 99 23.91 -15.42 17.36
C THR A 99 23.77 -16.14 18.71
N GLU A 100 23.83 -15.39 19.81
CA GLU A 100 23.64 -15.95 21.15
C GLU A 100 22.18 -16.31 21.41
N ALA A 101 21.23 -15.52 20.90
CA ALA A 101 19.81 -15.85 21.00
C ALA A 101 19.49 -17.16 20.26
N VAL A 102 20.09 -17.39 19.09
CA VAL A 102 20.00 -18.66 18.36
C VAL A 102 20.64 -19.79 19.16
N ALA A 103 21.87 -19.61 19.64
CA ALA A 103 22.57 -20.65 20.40
C ALA A 103 21.81 -21.04 21.68
N LEU A 104 21.28 -20.05 22.41
CA LEU A 104 20.43 -20.28 23.57
C LEU A 104 19.17 -21.05 23.19
N THR A 105 18.50 -20.66 22.11
CA THR A 105 17.29 -21.34 21.62
C THR A 105 17.60 -22.79 21.25
N VAL A 106 18.69 -23.05 20.51
CA VAL A 106 19.13 -24.41 20.15
C VAL A 106 19.36 -25.26 21.39
N ARG A 107 20.11 -24.74 22.36
CA ARG A 107 20.37 -25.42 23.63
C ARG A 107 19.07 -25.70 24.39
N SER A 108 18.17 -24.73 24.46
CA SER A 108 16.88 -24.86 25.12
C SER A 108 16.00 -25.94 24.50
N PHE A 109 16.00 -26.11 23.17
CA PHE A 109 15.31 -27.22 22.51
C PHE A 109 15.95 -28.58 22.84
N ALA A 110 17.29 -28.65 22.88
CA ALA A 110 18.00 -29.87 23.29
C ALA A 110 17.69 -30.26 24.75
N ASP A 111 17.61 -29.26 25.64
CA ASP A 111 17.31 -29.43 27.07
C ASP A 111 15.79 -29.60 27.35
N ARG A 112 14.95 -29.69 26.31
CA ARG A 112 13.47 -29.75 26.39
C ARG A 112 12.82 -28.58 27.15
N ARG A 113 13.48 -27.42 27.18
CA ARG A 113 12.99 -26.16 27.75
C ARG A 113 12.53 -25.24 26.64
N PHE A 114 11.36 -25.53 26.07
CA PHE A 114 10.97 -24.85 24.85
C PHE A 114 10.53 -23.40 25.11
N PRO A 115 11.12 -22.41 24.40
CA PRO A 115 10.59 -21.04 24.38
C PRO A 115 9.23 -21.01 23.69
N SER A 116 8.36 -20.06 24.00
CA SER A 116 7.06 -19.96 23.35
C SER A 116 7.19 -19.73 21.84
N SER A 117 6.20 -20.20 21.08
CA SER A 117 6.14 -20.00 19.62
C SER A 117 6.23 -18.52 19.22
N LYS A 118 5.72 -17.62 20.06
CA LYS A 118 5.80 -16.16 19.88
C LYS A 118 7.24 -15.65 20.01
N THR A 119 7.99 -16.12 21.00
CA THR A 119 9.40 -15.77 21.16
C THR A 119 10.21 -16.24 19.96
N VAL A 120 10.03 -17.50 19.53
CA VAL A 120 10.78 -18.03 18.39
C VAL A 120 10.40 -17.35 17.08
N THR A 121 9.12 -17.04 16.87
CA THR A 121 8.68 -16.23 15.72
C THR A 121 9.34 -14.85 15.72
N THR A 122 9.49 -14.23 16.90
CA THR A 122 10.17 -12.94 17.05
C THR A 122 11.66 -13.06 16.72
N LEU A 123 12.32 -14.15 17.13
CA LEU A 123 13.70 -14.46 16.77
C LEU A 123 13.85 -14.65 15.26
N ILE A 124 13.00 -15.46 14.62
CA ILE A 124 13.01 -15.66 13.16
C ILE A 124 12.87 -14.32 12.42
N ALA A 125 11.94 -13.47 12.84
CA ALA A 125 11.74 -12.15 12.25
C ALA A 125 12.94 -11.21 12.48
N ALA A 126 13.66 -11.35 13.60
CA ALA A 126 14.88 -10.58 13.85
C ALA A 126 16.05 -11.06 12.96
N LEU A 127 16.21 -12.37 12.80
CA LEU A 127 17.22 -12.97 11.92
C LEU A 127 16.99 -12.59 10.46
N ALA A 128 15.74 -12.64 10.00
CA ALA A 128 15.36 -12.22 8.65
C ALA A 128 15.75 -10.77 8.35
N ARG A 129 15.42 -9.85 9.27
CA ARG A 129 15.77 -8.43 9.14
C ARG A 129 17.28 -8.18 9.16
N LYS A 130 18.06 -9.03 9.85
CA LYS A 130 19.53 -8.96 9.85
C LYS A 130 20.16 -9.54 8.58
N GLY A 131 19.43 -10.39 7.85
CA GLY A 131 19.99 -11.18 6.74
C GLY A 131 20.74 -12.43 7.20
N ASP A 132 20.49 -12.92 8.43
CA ASP A 132 21.12 -14.15 8.93
C ASP A 132 20.37 -15.39 8.42
N VAL A 133 20.68 -15.80 7.20
CA VAL A 133 20.08 -16.96 6.52
C VAL A 133 20.36 -18.26 7.27
N GLY A 134 21.58 -18.41 7.81
CA GLY A 134 22.01 -19.61 8.52
C GLY A 134 21.27 -19.78 9.84
N GLY A 135 21.28 -18.75 10.70
CA GLY A 135 20.57 -18.75 11.97
C GLY A 135 19.06 -18.92 11.78
N LEU A 136 18.49 -18.32 10.73
CA LEU A 136 17.08 -18.49 10.39
C LEU A 136 16.75 -19.93 10.04
N LYS A 137 17.55 -20.57 9.17
CA LYS A 137 17.35 -21.96 8.77
C LYS A 137 17.38 -22.90 9.98
N THR A 138 18.40 -22.78 10.84
CA THR A 138 18.51 -23.56 12.07
C THR A 138 17.31 -23.35 12.99
N THR A 139 16.90 -22.10 13.19
CA THR A 139 15.74 -21.77 14.05
C THR A 139 14.45 -22.33 13.48
N ARG A 140 14.24 -22.23 12.16
CA ARG A 140 13.07 -22.75 11.47
C ARG A 140 12.97 -24.27 11.59
N GLU A 141 14.04 -25.02 11.35
CA GLU A 141 14.03 -26.49 11.44
C GLU A 141 13.54 -26.97 12.82
N MET A 142 13.96 -26.27 13.88
CA MET A 142 13.47 -26.53 15.23
C MET A 142 11.97 -26.24 15.38
N VAL A 143 11.50 -25.09 14.87
CA VAL A 143 10.08 -24.70 14.92
C VAL A 143 9.21 -25.64 14.09
N ASP A 144 9.67 -26.10 12.93
CA ASP A 144 8.94 -27.04 12.08
C ASP A 144 8.72 -28.37 12.81
N SER A 145 9.66 -28.78 13.66
CA SER A 145 9.55 -30.00 14.47
C SER A 145 8.66 -29.84 15.71
N GLN A 146 8.78 -28.73 16.46
CA GLN A 146 8.09 -28.56 17.76
C GLN A 146 6.78 -27.77 17.67
N TYR A 147 6.62 -26.91 16.66
CA TYR A 147 5.44 -26.06 16.44
C TYR A 147 4.89 -26.23 15.02
N PRO A 148 4.54 -27.45 14.58
CA PRO A 148 4.15 -27.71 13.19
C PRO A 148 2.92 -26.91 12.75
N VAL A 149 1.97 -26.66 13.65
CA VAL A 149 0.76 -25.86 13.35
C VAL A 149 1.14 -24.39 13.10
N VAL A 150 1.92 -23.79 14.00
CA VAL A 150 2.38 -22.40 13.87
C VAL A 150 3.24 -22.23 12.62
N SER A 151 4.11 -23.21 12.34
CA SER A 151 4.91 -23.24 11.12
C SER A 151 4.01 -23.24 9.88
N ALA A 152 3.02 -24.15 9.82
CA ALA A 152 2.09 -24.21 8.69
C ALA A 152 1.33 -22.90 8.47
N GLU A 153 0.83 -22.26 9.54
CA GLU A 153 0.16 -20.96 9.50
C GLU A 153 1.07 -19.83 9.01
N GLN A 154 2.37 -19.93 9.27
CA GLN A 154 3.36 -18.93 8.86
C GLN A 154 4.04 -19.26 7.53
N ILE A 155 3.41 -20.07 6.66
CA ILE A 155 4.00 -20.47 5.36
C ILE A 155 5.39 -21.10 5.61
N ARG A 156 5.51 -21.90 6.66
CA ARG A 156 6.76 -22.48 7.17
C ARG A 156 7.90 -21.47 7.28
N PHE A 157 7.58 -20.22 7.61
CA PHE A 157 8.52 -19.10 7.68
C PHE A 157 9.34 -18.86 6.39
N GLU A 158 8.92 -19.41 5.24
CA GLU A 158 9.68 -19.30 3.99
C GLU A 158 9.75 -17.86 3.49
N HIS A 159 8.74 -17.06 3.84
CA HIS A 159 8.71 -15.64 3.54
C HIS A 159 9.79 -14.84 4.31
N TYR A 160 10.10 -15.24 5.54
CA TYR A 160 11.22 -14.67 6.30
C TYR A 160 12.57 -15.11 5.74
N HIS A 161 12.66 -16.34 5.20
CA HIS A 161 13.85 -16.78 4.50
C HIS A 161 14.09 -15.95 3.23
N ALA A 162 13.04 -15.69 2.44
CA ALA A 162 13.14 -14.79 1.28
C ALA A 162 13.59 -13.38 1.67
N GLU A 163 13.06 -12.83 2.78
CA GLU A 163 13.53 -11.54 3.31
C GLU A 163 15.01 -11.60 3.72
N ALA A 164 15.44 -12.65 4.43
CA ALA A 164 16.84 -12.83 4.84
C ALA A 164 17.80 -12.86 3.65
N LEU A 165 17.44 -13.60 2.59
CA LEU A 165 18.21 -13.65 1.34
C LEU A 165 18.37 -12.26 0.74
N SER A 166 17.28 -11.48 0.66
CA SER A 166 17.35 -10.11 0.14
C SER A 166 18.25 -9.23 0.98
N ARG A 167 18.20 -9.32 2.32
CA ARG A 167 19.02 -8.54 3.25
C ARG A 167 20.50 -8.98 3.24
N ALA A 168 20.78 -10.22 2.87
CA ALA A 168 22.12 -10.77 2.69
C ALA A 168 22.75 -10.41 1.33
N GLY A 169 22.08 -9.60 0.50
CA GLY A 169 22.54 -9.25 -0.85
C GLY A 169 22.22 -10.31 -1.91
N GLN A 170 21.44 -11.33 -1.59
CA GLN A 170 21.00 -12.38 -2.51
C GLN A 170 19.57 -12.10 -3.01
N ALA A 171 19.31 -10.88 -3.48
CA ALA A 171 17.97 -10.41 -3.81
C ALA A 171 17.33 -11.14 -5.01
N THR A 172 18.12 -11.54 -6.02
CA THR A 172 17.65 -12.41 -7.12
C THR A 172 17.06 -13.72 -6.60
N GLU A 173 17.75 -14.39 -5.67
CA GLU A 173 17.26 -15.63 -5.05
C GLU A 173 15.99 -15.37 -4.23
N ALA A 174 15.92 -14.25 -3.51
CA ALA A 174 14.72 -13.83 -2.79
C ALA A 174 13.51 -13.63 -3.73
N ILE A 175 13.70 -12.98 -4.89
CA ILE A 175 12.64 -12.77 -5.89
C ILE A 175 12.10 -14.10 -6.41
N LEU A 176 12.99 -15.03 -6.77
CA LEU A 176 12.60 -16.38 -7.19
C LEU A 176 11.85 -17.13 -6.10
N LYS A 177 12.30 -17.00 -4.84
CA LYS A 177 11.63 -17.59 -3.68
C LYS A 177 10.22 -17.04 -3.52
N PHE A 178 10.02 -15.73 -3.63
CA PHE A 178 8.68 -15.13 -3.55
C PHE A 178 7.77 -15.57 -4.69
N GLU A 179 8.29 -15.71 -5.92
CA GLU A 179 7.51 -16.23 -7.05
C GLU A 179 7.03 -17.67 -6.78
N GLN A 180 7.92 -18.52 -6.26
CA GLN A 180 7.57 -19.88 -5.85
C GLN A 180 6.53 -19.90 -4.75
N LEU A 181 6.68 -19.05 -3.71
CA LEU A 181 5.72 -18.93 -2.62
C LEU A 181 4.35 -18.50 -3.12
N PHE A 182 4.29 -17.54 -4.05
CA PHE A 182 3.05 -17.08 -4.65
C PHE A 182 2.33 -18.19 -5.42
N ALA A 183 3.10 -19.04 -6.10
CA ALA A 183 2.57 -20.17 -6.86
C ALA A 183 2.04 -21.29 -5.95
N SER A 184 2.79 -21.65 -4.91
CA SER A 184 2.49 -22.78 -4.01
C SER A 184 1.45 -22.47 -2.94
N HIS A 185 1.38 -21.23 -2.44
CA HIS A 185 0.54 -20.88 -1.27
C HIS A 185 -0.62 -19.94 -1.66
N LYS A 186 -1.63 -20.48 -2.34
CA LYS A 186 -2.79 -19.71 -2.85
C LYS A 186 -3.52 -18.93 -1.76
N SER A 187 -3.72 -19.51 -0.58
CA SER A 187 -4.40 -18.87 0.56
C SER A 187 -3.63 -17.67 1.14
N HIS A 188 -2.34 -17.55 0.86
CA HIS A 188 -1.46 -16.52 1.42
C HIS A 188 -1.05 -15.44 0.40
N ARG A 189 -1.62 -15.46 -0.81
CA ARG A 189 -1.23 -14.54 -1.88
C ARG A 189 -1.35 -13.07 -1.51
N VAL A 190 -2.35 -12.69 -0.71
CA VAL A 190 -2.51 -11.30 -0.23
C VAL A 190 -1.30 -10.88 0.61
N LYS A 191 -0.91 -11.69 1.60
CA LYS A 191 0.29 -11.46 2.42
C LYS A 191 1.55 -11.39 1.56
N ILE A 192 1.71 -12.33 0.61
CA ILE A 192 2.86 -12.36 -0.30
C ILE A 192 2.91 -11.10 -1.18
N CYS A 193 1.78 -10.61 -1.70
CA CYS A 193 1.72 -9.37 -2.46
C CYS A 193 2.12 -8.14 -1.64
N SER A 194 1.81 -8.12 -0.34
CA SER A 194 2.28 -7.06 0.58
C SER A 194 3.79 -7.16 0.79
N LEU A 195 4.32 -8.36 1.00
CA LEU A 195 5.77 -8.59 1.14
C LEU A 195 6.56 -8.22 -0.12
N LEU A 196 6.01 -8.48 -1.31
CA LEU A 196 6.62 -8.02 -2.56
C LEU A 196 6.67 -6.50 -2.68
N ALA A 197 5.65 -5.78 -2.17
CA ALA A 197 5.68 -4.32 -2.11
C ALA A 197 6.78 -3.82 -1.16
N PHE A 198 6.95 -4.47 -0.01
CA PHE A 198 8.06 -4.15 0.91
C PHE A 198 9.42 -4.45 0.29
N LEU A 199 9.56 -5.56 -0.42
CA LEU A 199 10.78 -5.89 -1.16
C LEU A 199 11.08 -4.82 -2.21
N ALA A 200 10.10 -4.42 -3.03
CA ALA A 200 10.29 -3.35 -4.02
C ALA A 200 10.81 -2.06 -3.38
N ALA A 201 10.26 -1.69 -2.22
CA ALA A 201 10.66 -0.47 -1.54
C ALA A 201 12.07 -0.60 -0.97
N TYR A 202 12.40 -1.74 -0.35
CA TYR A 202 13.76 -2.05 0.12
C TYR A 202 14.78 -1.97 -1.02
N LEU A 203 14.53 -2.64 -2.16
CA LEU A 203 15.45 -2.63 -3.30
C LEU A 203 15.64 -1.21 -3.86
N ALA A 204 14.54 -0.44 -3.96
CA ALA A 204 14.60 0.95 -4.43
C ALA A 204 15.40 1.85 -3.48
N GLU A 205 15.21 1.70 -2.16
CA GLU A 205 15.93 2.47 -1.14
C GLU A 205 17.42 2.16 -1.11
N ASN A 206 17.79 0.88 -1.28
CA ASN A 206 19.18 0.42 -1.25
C ASN A 206 19.87 0.51 -2.62
N ASN A 207 19.25 1.20 -3.58
CA ASN A 207 19.80 1.45 -4.89
C ASN A 207 20.08 0.21 -5.75
N MET A 208 19.38 -0.90 -5.49
CA MET A 208 19.52 -2.20 -6.17
C MET A 208 18.77 -2.18 -7.52
N VAL A 209 19.38 -1.60 -8.55
CA VAL A 209 18.71 -1.29 -9.84
C VAL A 209 18.33 -2.55 -10.60
N ASP A 210 19.28 -3.47 -10.74
CA ASP A 210 19.10 -4.69 -11.54
C ASP A 210 18.04 -5.60 -10.91
N GLU A 211 17.99 -5.65 -9.58
CA GLU A 211 17.03 -6.45 -8.83
C GLU A 211 15.63 -5.83 -8.84
N VAL A 212 15.50 -4.50 -8.93
CA VAL A 212 14.20 -3.87 -9.21
C VAL A 212 13.70 -4.26 -10.59
N ALA A 213 14.57 -4.28 -11.61
CA ALA A 213 14.21 -4.70 -12.95
C ALA A 213 13.82 -6.18 -12.99
N GLU A 214 14.53 -7.04 -12.25
CA GLU A 214 14.19 -8.45 -12.11
C GLU A 214 12.86 -8.67 -11.38
N LEU A 215 12.60 -7.93 -10.31
CA LEU A 215 11.32 -7.94 -9.60
C LEU A 215 10.17 -7.48 -10.51
N ALA A 216 10.38 -6.44 -11.31
CA ALA A 216 9.42 -5.99 -12.31
C ALA A 216 9.16 -7.07 -13.38
N ALA A 217 10.22 -7.73 -13.87
CA ALA A 217 10.10 -8.84 -14.81
C ALA A 217 9.31 -10.02 -14.23
N MET A 218 9.52 -10.37 -12.96
CA MET A 218 8.73 -11.38 -12.25
C MET A 218 7.26 -10.98 -12.16
N CYS A 219 6.96 -9.73 -11.80
CA CYS A 219 5.59 -9.23 -11.75
C CYS A 219 4.88 -9.30 -13.10
N ARG A 220 5.59 -9.04 -14.21
CA ARG A 220 5.06 -9.22 -15.57
C ARG A 220 4.70 -10.68 -15.85
N ARG A 221 5.60 -11.63 -15.54
CA ARG A 221 5.32 -13.07 -15.68
C ARG A 221 4.08 -13.51 -14.89
N LEU A 222 3.89 -12.97 -13.68
CA LEU A 222 2.68 -13.24 -12.91
C LEU A 222 1.42 -12.63 -13.54
N ALA A 223 1.53 -11.41 -14.09
CA ALA A 223 0.44 -10.77 -14.81
C ALA A 223 0.08 -11.51 -16.11
N ASP A 224 1.03 -12.15 -16.80
CA ASP A 224 0.78 -13.03 -17.96
C ASP A 224 -0.09 -14.23 -17.58
N ARG A 225 -0.05 -14.64 -16.32
CA ARG A 225 -0.90 -15.70 -15.75
C ARG A 225 -2.20 -15.15 -15.14
N GLY A 226 -2.51 -13.86 -15.37
CA GLY A 226 -3.71 -13.20 -14.86
C GLY A 226 -3.61 -12.68 -13.42
N TYR A 227 -2.42 -12.65 -12.81
CA TYR A 227 -2.22 -12.15 -11.45
C TYR A 227 -1.69 -10.72 -11.45
N PHE A 228 -2.60 -9.74 -11.36
CA PHE A 228 -2.25 -8.31 -11.43
C PHE A 228 -1.91 -7.66 -10.09
N HIS A 229 -2.26 -8.30 -8.95
CA HIS A 229 -2.00 -7.75 -7.61
C HIS A 229 -0.51 -7.48 -7.32
N PRO A 230 0.44 -8.41 -7.58
CA PRO A 230 1.86 -8.14 -7.35
C PRO A 230 2.32 -6.93 -8.18
N LEU A 231 1.95 -6.92 -9.46
CA LEU A 231 2.31 -5.89 -10.41
C LEU A 231 1.80 -4.50 -9.99
N SER A 232 0.52 -4.36 -9.63
CA SER A 232 -0.01 -3.04 -9.23
C SER A 232 0.52 -2.56 -7.88
N ASN A 233 0.83 -3.47 -6.96
CA ASN A 233 1.47 -3.13 -5.69
C ASN A 233 2.91 -2.63 -5.90
N VAL A 234 3.71 -3.34 -6.69
CA VAL A 234 5.10 -2.94 -7.02
C VAL A 234 5.10 -1.66 -7.84
N TRP A 235 4.22 -1.53 -8.84
CA TRP A 235 4.05 -0.28 -9.61
C TRP A 235 3.88 0.93 -8.68
N ARG A 236 2.96 0.84 -7.72
CA ARG A 236 2.69 1.96 -6.79
C ARG A 236 3.95 2.36 -6.04
N VAL A 237 4.71 1.38 -5.53
CA VAL A 237 5.95 1.64 -4.77
C VAL A 237 6.99 2.34 -5.65
N LEU A 238 7.24 1.84 -6.85
CA LEU A 238 8.21 2.41 -7.77
C LEU A 238 7.78 3.79 -8.28
N PHE A 239 6.48 3.97 -8.56
CA PHE A 239 5.90 5.23 -9.01
C PHE A 239 6.04 6.35 -7.97
N LEU A 240 5.86 6.00 -6.68
CA LEU A 240 5.99 6.89 -5.54
C LEU A 240 7.44 7.08 -5.07
N SER A 241 8.42 6.40 -5.69
CA SER A 241 9.82 6.54 -5.31
C SER A 241 10.32 7.96 -5.59
N GLU A 242 11.08 8.52 -4.66
CA GLU A 242 11.77 9.80 -4.84
C GLU A 242 12.87 9.72 -5.92
N LYS A 243 13.38 8.51 -6.17
CA LYS A 243 14.43 8.24 -7.14
C LYS A 243 13.82 8.05 -8.53
N ARG A 244 13.87 9.10 -9.35
CA ARG A 244 13.30 9.15 -10.71
C ARG A 244 13.64 7.97 -11.62
N ARG A 245 14.82 7.35 -11.46
CA ARG A 245 15.23 6.19 -12.27
C ARG A 245 14.24 5.02 -12.18
N TYR A 246 13.53 4.85 -11.06
CA TYR A 246 12.53 3.79 -10.89
C TYR A 246 11.18 4.11 -11.54
N HIS A 247 10.96 5.36 -11.98
CA HIS A 247 9.74 5.72 -12.70
C HIS A 247 9.67 5.05 -14.08
N ALA A 248 10.82 4.78 -14.70
CA ALA A 248 10.90 4.00 -15.93
C ALA A 248 10.38 2.56 -15.71
N ASN A 249 10.85 1.88 -14.66
CA ASN A 249 10.33 0.56 -14.30
C ASN A 249 8.84 0.59 -13.94
N ALA A 250 8.39 1.64 -13.24
CA ALA A 250 6.96 1.82 -12.97
C ALA A 250 6.16 1.95 -14.29
N TRP A 251 6.66 2.71 -15.26
CA TRP A 251 6.03 2.83 -16.58
C TRP A 251 5.97 1.50 -17.33
N GLU A 252 7.05 0.73 -17.35
CA GLU A 252 7.08 -0.60 -17.97
C GLU A 252 6.01 -1.55 -17.41
N LEU A 253 5.72 -1.47 -16.10
CA LEU A 253 4.65 -2.26 -15.48
C LEU A 253 3.26 -1.84 -15.97
N VAL A 254 3.04 -0.54 -16.22
CA VAL A 254 1.81 -0.03 -16.83
C VAL A 254 1.68 -0.52 -18.26
N GLU A 255 2.75 -0.45 -19.05
CA GLU A 255 2.76 -0.90 -20.45
C GLU A 255 2.45 -2.39 -20.59
N ALA A 256 2.99 -3.21 -19.68
CA ALA A 256 2.78 -4.66 -19.67
C ALA A 256 1.29 -5.05 -19.55
N VAL A 257 0.44 -4.18 -19.02
CA VAL A 257 -0.98 -4.45 -18.80
C VAL A 257 -1.93 -3.63 -19.68
N ARG A 258 -1.42 -2.75 -20.54
CA ARG A 258 -2.21 -1.83 -21.36
C ARG A 258 -3.36 -2.50 -22.11
N LEU A 259 -3.06 -3.63 -22.75
CA LEU A 259 -4.03 -4.38 -23.57
C LEU A 259 -4.82 -5.41 -22.76
N ARG A 260 -4.83 -5.30 -21.42
CA ARG A 260 -5.46 -6.25 -20.51
C ARG A 260 -6.50 -5.53 -19.65
N PRO A 261 -7.77 -5.45 -20.11
CA PRO A 261 -8.83 -4.74 -19.38
C PRO A 261 -9.03 -5.24 -17.94
N SER A 262 -8.76 -6.53 -17.67
CA SER A 262 -8.84 -7.12 -16.34
C SER A 262 -7.82 -6.57 -15.34
N ALA A 263 -6.74 -5.92 -15.79
CA ALA A 263 -5.75 -5.29 -14.92
C ALA A 263 -6.21 -3.94 -14.36
N LYS A 264 -7.10 -3.25 -15.07
CA LYS A 264 -7.54 -1.88 -14.78
C LYS A 264 -8.00 -1.67 -13.32
N PRO A 265 -8.90 -2.50 -12.75
CA PRO A 265 -9.38 -2.31 -11.38
C PRO A 265 -8.29 -2.39 -10.31
N PHE A 266 -7.16 -3.04 -10.61
CA PHE A 266 -6.03 -3.17 -9.68
C PHE A 266 -5.22 -1.88 -9.57
N PHE A 267 -5.18 -1.08 -10.64
CA PHE A 267 -4.53 0.23 -10.67
C PHE A 267 -5.47 1.31 -10.13
N GLU A 268 -6.77 1.28 -10.48
CA GLU A 268 -7.77 2.23 -9.98
C GLU A 268 -7.80 2.27 -8.44
N LYS A 269 -7.75 1.10 -7.80
CA LYS A 269 -7.67 0.97 -6.33
C LYS A 269 -6.45 1.66 -5.70
N LYS A 270 -5.43 2.00 -6.48
CA LYS A 270 -4.21 2.66 -6.00
C LYS A 270 -4.19 4.16 -6.26
N VAL A 271 -4.99 4.66 -7.21
CA VAL A 271 -5.03 6.08 -7.61
C VAL A 271 -5.23 6.99 -6.40
N ALA A 272 -6.23 6.72 -5.57
CA ALA A 272 -6.50 7.52 -4.38
C ALA A 272 -5.29 7.60 -3.44
N SER A 273 -4.59 6.48 -3.19
CA SER A 273 -3.41 6.47 -2.34
C SER A 273 -2.23 7.26 -2.93
N VAL A 274 -2.10 7.31 -4.26
CA VAL A 274 -1.08 8.11 -4.93
C VAL A 274 -1.41 9.60 -4.82
N ILE A 275 -2.67 9.99 -4.99
CA ILE A 275 -3.12 11.38 -4.81
C ILE A 275 -2.90 11.83 -3.36
N SER A 276 -3.28 11.01 -2.37
CA SER A 276 -3.01 11.30 -0.96
C SER A 276 -1.52 11.55 -0.70
N ARG A 277 -0.64 10.74 -1.31
CA ARG A 277 0.79 10.93 -1.16
C ARG A 277 1.29 12.21 -1.83
N ALA A 278 0.81 12.50 -3.04
CA ALA A 278 1.15 13.73 -3.76
C ALA A 278 0.71 14.99 -3.01
N LEU A 279 -0.43 14.92 -2.30
CA LEU A 279 -0.90 15.97 -1.41
C LEU A 279 0.07 16.24 -0.26
N GLU A 280 0.47 15.19 0.45
CA GLU A 280 1.40 15.29 1.57
C GLU A 280 2.73 15.92 1.17
N SER A 281 3.22 15.59 -0.03
CA SER A 281 4.48 16.13 -0.57
C SER A 281 4.32 17.39 -1.40
N CYS A 282 3.09 17.87 -1.64
CA CYS A 282 2.79 18.95 -2.59
C CYS A 282 3.43 18.73 -3.98
N ASP A 283 3.46 17.48 -4.45
CA ASP A 283 4.14 17.08 -5.69
C ASP A 283 3.17 17.04 -6.88
N VAL A 284 3.12 18.14 -7.62
CA VAL A 284 2.27 18.26 -8.83
C VAL A 284 2.74 17.35 -9.95
N ASP A 285 4.05 17.15 -10.09
CA ASP A 285 4.62 16.30 -11.14
C ASP A 285 4.13 14.85 -10.94
N MET A 286 4.08 14.38 -9.70
CA MET A 286 3.50 13.08 -9.38
C MET A 286 2.06 12.94 -9.86
N VAL A 287 1.24 13.97 -9.69
CA VAL A 287 -0.17 13.94 -10.14
C VAL A 287 -0.26 14.03 -11.66
N GLN A 288 0.57 14.82 -12.32
CA GLN A 288 0.64 14.87 -13.78
C GLN A 288 1.07 13.51 -14.37
N ARG A 289 2.07 12.86 -13.78
CA ARG A 289 2.46 11.49 -14.16
C ARG A 289 1.32 10.50 -13.92
N LEU A 290 0.56 10.66 -12.84
CA LEU A 290 -0.60 9.83 -12.56
C LEU A 290 -1.70 10.06 -13.61
N LEU A 291 -1.92 11.30 -14.04
CA LEU A 291 -2.85 11.64 -15.12
C LEU A 291 -2.51 10.86 -16.40
N ASN A 292 -1.22 10.79 -16.75
CA ASN A 292 -0.77 10.01 -17.90
C ASN A 292 -1.10 8.52 -17.75
N VAL A 293 -0.89 7.93 -16.56
CA VAL A 293 -1.22 6.53 -16.31
C VAL A 293 -2.73 6.28 -16.41
N VAL A 294 -3.56 7.13 -15.79
CA VAL A 294 -5.02 6.94 -15.82
C VAL A 294 -5.60 7.11 -17.21
N LEU A 295 -5.09 8.05 -18.01
CA LEU A 295 -5.48 8.20 -19.41
C LEU A 295 -5.01 7.01 -20.25
N TYR A 296 -3.76 6.59 -20.09
CA TYR A 296 -3.16 5.49 -20.86
C TYR A 296 -3.87 4.14 -20.62
N LEU A 297 -4.34 3.89 -19.39
CA LEU A 297 -5.11 2.70 -19.03
C LEU A 297 -6.63 2.87 -19.23
N GLY A 298 -7.10 4.03 -19.71
CA GLY A 298 -8.51 4.29 -19.95
C GLY A 298 -9.38 4.30 -18.67
N MET A 299 -8.85 4.81 -17.55
CA MET A 299 -9.48 4.83 -16.23
C MET A 299 -10.35 6.07 -16.01
N GLN A 300 -11.41 6.21 -16.82
CA GLN A 300 -12.25 7.42 -16.89
C GLN A 300 -12.72 7.97 -15.53
N GLU A 301 -13.23 7.11 -14.64
CA GLU A 301 -13.68 7.52 -13.30
C GLU A 301 -12.51 8.09 -12.47
N SER A 302 -11.34 7.44 -12.56
CA SER A 302 -10.13 7.92 -11.89
C SER A 302 -9.56 9.19 -12.53
N CYS A 303 -9.75 9.39 -13.83
CA CYS A 303 -9.33 10.63 -14.50
C CYS A 303 -10.06 11.85 -13.93
N GLY A 304 -11.36 11.73 -13.63
CA GLY A 304 -12.14 12.81 -13.00
C GLY A 304 -11.56 13.21 -11.65
N LEU A 305 -11.19 12.23 -10.83
CA LEU A 305 -10.53 12.46 -9.54
C LEU A 305 -9.18 13.17 -9.70
N VAL A 306 -8.33 12.70 -10.61
CA VAL A 306 -6.99 13.26 -10.84
C VAL A 306 -7.06 14.68 -11.43
N LEU A 307 -7.94 14.93 -12.39
CA LEU A 307 -8.12 16.25 -12.99
C LEU A 307 -8.74 17.24 -12.01
N SER A 308 -9.72 16.80 -11.23
CA SER A 308 -10.30 17.64 -10.16
C SER A 308 -9.21 18.07 -9.19
N PHE A 309 -8.35 17.13 -8.80
CA PHE A 309 -7.21 17.43 -7.94
C PHE A 309 -6.25 18.47 -8.54
N LEU A 310 -5.81 18.26 -9.78
CA LEU A 310 -4.92 19.20 -10.47
C LEU A 310 -5.54 20.60 -10.56
N LEU A 311 -6.83 20.67 -10.88
CA LEU A 311 -7.55 21.92 -10.98
C LEU A 311 -7.58 22.67 -9.64
N GLU A 312 -7.88 21.97 -8.54
CA GLU A 312 -7.82 22.56 -7.20
C GLU A 312 -6.42 23.06 -6.85
N PHE A 313 -5.39 22.25 -7.15
CA PHE A 313 -4.01 22.64 -6.91
C PHE A 313 -3.64 23.93 -7.66
N TYR A 314 -3.98 24.03 -8.94
CA TYR A 314 -3.67 25.23 -9.74
C TYR A 314 -4.48 26.45 -9.28
N CYS A 315 -5.73 26.27 -8.85
CA CYS A 315 -6.51 27.36 -8.26
C CYS A 315 -5.86 27.85 -6.96
N ASP A 316 -5.43 26.94 -6.08
CA ASP A 316 -4.81 27.28 -4.80
C ASP A 316 -3.41 27.93 -5.00
N ALA A 317 -2.73 27.61 -6.09
CA ALA A 317 -1.46 28.21 -6.53
C ALA A 317 -1.63 29.49 -7.37
N GLU A 318 -2.85 29.93 -7.62
CA GLU A 318 -3.19 31.10 -8.44
C GLU A 318 -2.66 31.02 -9.89
N ASP A 319 -2.44 29.81 -10.40
CA ASP A 319 -1.99 29.56 -11.78
C ASP A 319 -3.19 29.41 -12.72
N VAL A 320 -3.63 30.55 -13.27
CA VAL A 320 -4.75 30.64 -14.21
C VAL A 320 -4.52 29.77 -15.45
N LYS A 321 -3.32 29.77 -16.03
CA LYS A 321 -3.04 29.08 -17.29
C LYS A 321 -3.16 27.57 -17.11
N SER A 322 -2.58 27.04 -16.05
CA SER A 322 -2.64 25.60 -15.75
C SER A 322 -4.03 25.17 -15.31
N ALA A 323 -4.76 25.99 -14.55
CA ALA A 323 -6.15 25.73 -14.19
C ALA A 323 -7.07 25.66 -15.43
N GLN A 324 -6.97 26.63 -16.34
CA GLN A 324 -7.71 26.61 -17.60
C GLN A 324 -7.36 25.38 -18.43
N LYS A 325 -6.08 25.03 -18.54
CA LYS A 325 -5.62 23.84 -19.27
C LYS A 325 -6.19 22.54 -18.67
N ALA A 326 -6.20 22.40 -17.34
CA ALA A 326 -6.77 21.23 -16.67
C ALA A 326 -8.28 21.11 -16.91
N TYR A 327 -8.99 22.23 -16.92
CA TYR A 327 -10.42 22.26 -17.26
C TYR A 327 -10.68 21.93 -18.74
N GLU A 328 -9.86 22.45 -19.67
CA GLU A 328 -10.00 22.09 -21.09
C GLU A 328 -9.65 20.61 -21.36
N HIS A 329 -8.70 20.03 -20.63
CA HIS A 329 -8.45 18.59 -20.65
C HIS A 329 -9.70 17.80 -20.25
N SER A 330 -10.41 18.18 -19.19
CA SER A 330 -11.63 17.44 -18.80
C SER A 330 -12.70 17.50 -19.89
N LYS A 331 -12.85 18.64 -20.58
CA LYS A 331 -13.78 18.74 -21.72
C LYS A 331 -13.35 17.88 -22.90
N THR A 332 -12.06 17.94 -23.27
CA THR A 332 -11.50 17.24 -24.42
C THR A 332 -11.74 15.72 -24.32
N TYR A 333 -11.60 15.18 -23.10
CA TYR A 333 -11.80 13.76 -22.83
C TYR A 333 -13.22 13.40 -22.37
N GLY A 334 -14.15 14.36 -22.31
CA GLY A 334 -15.52 14.12 -21.85
C GLY A 334 -15.62 13.67 -20.38
N ILE A 335 -14.66 14.07 -19.56
CA ILE A 335 -14.55 13.66 -18.15
C ILE A 335 -15.37 14.62 -17.28
N GLU A 336 -16.23 14.05 -16.44
CA GLU A 336 -16.95 14.81 -15.42
C GLU A 336 -16.03 15.15 -14.24
N LEU A 337 -15.95 16.44 -13.92
CA LEU A 337 -15.22 16.93 -12.74
C LEU A 337 -16.14 16.98 -11.53
N ASN A 338 -15.55 16.88 -10.34
CA ASN A 338 -16.31 17.01 -9.10
C ASN A 338 -17.04 18.37 -9.04
N PRO A 339 -18.36 18.41 -8.73
CA PRO A 339 -19.12 19.65 -8.66
C PRO A 339 -18.53 20.69 -7.70
N VAL A 340 -17.95 20.25 -6.58
CA VAL A 340 -17.28 21.14 -5.61
C VAL A 340 -16.04 21.79 -6.22
N THR A 341 -15.26 21.01 -6.97
CA THR A 341 -14.10 21.52 -7.70
C THR A 341 -14.50 22.52 -8.78
N LEU A 342 -15.55 22.22 -9.54
CA LEU A 342 -16.10 23.15 -10.54
C LEU A 342 -16.55 24.46 -9.90
N TYR A 343 -17.26 24.39 -8.77
CA TYR A 343 -17.65 25.57 -8.03
C TYR A 343 -16.44 26.42 -7.62
N ARG A 344 -15.41 25.79 -7.01
CA ARG A 344 -14.16 26.49 -6.64
C ARG A 344 -13.50 27.14 -7.85
N TYR A 345 -13.44 26.46 -8.99
CA TYR A 345 -12.89 27.00 -10.22
C TYR A 345 -13.67 28.23 -10.72
N THR A 346 -15.01 28.22 -10.66
CA THR A 346 -15.80 29.42 -11.03
C THR A 346 -15.52 30.62 -10.13
N CYS A 347 -15.38 30.38 -8.81
CA CYS A 347 -15.03 31.44 -7.87
C CYS A 347 -13.62 31.98 -8.14
N PHE A 348 -12.67 31.10 -8.43
CA PHE A 348 -11.30 31.47 -8.79
C PHE A 348 -11.24 32.32 -10.06
N LEU A 349 -11.93 31.94 -11.14
CA LEU A 349 -11.99 32.76 -12.35
C LEU A 349 -12.58 34.14 -12.08
N SER A 350 -13.67 34.20 -11.31
CA SER A 350 -14.31 35.46 -10.92
C SER A 350 -13.38 36.36 -10.10
N SER A 351 -12.60 35.80 -9.17
CA SER A 351 -11.66 36.58 -8.36
C SER A 351 -10.49 37.12 -9.17
N GLN A 352 -10.13 36.46 -10.28
CA GLN A 352 -9.11 36.91 -11.22
C GLN A 352 -9.66 37.87 -12.29
N GLY A 353 -10.94 38.28 -12.20
CA GLY A 353 -11.59 39.14 -13.19
C GLY A 353 -11.81 38.47 -14.55
N ILE A 354 -11.70 37.15 -14.62
CA ILE A 354 -11.87 36.38 -15.86
C ILE A 354 -13.34 36.02 -16.01
N GLN A 355 -13.87 36.24 -17.21
CA GLN A 355 -15.25 35.88 -17.53
C GLN A 355 -15.44 34.36 -17.38
N VAL A 356 -16.37 33.97 -16.50
CA VAL A 356 -16.70 32.56 -16.28
C VAL A 356 -17.44 32.02 -17.52
N PRO A 357 -16.97 30.92 -18.13
CA PRO A 357 -17.65 30.27 -19.25
C PRO A 357 -19.13 29.98 -18.94
N TYR A 358 -20.03 30.29 -19.88
CA TYR A 358 -21.48 30.16 -19.68
C TYR A 358 -21.89 28.73 -19.31
N GLU A 359 -21.27 27.72 -19.91
CA GLU A 359 -21.48 26.31 -19.63
C GLU A 359 -21.24 25.95 -18.15
N LEU A 360 -20.25 26.58 -17.50
CA LEU A 360 -19.97 26.39 -16.09
C LEU A 360 -21.04 27.02 -15.20
N LEU A 361 -21.57 28.17 -15.61
CA LEU A 361 -22.68 28.81 -14.91
C LEU A 361 -23.94 27.94 -14.97
N LEU A 362 -24.23 27.32 -16.12
CA LEU A 362 -25.35 26.39 -16.24
C LEU A 362 -25.22 25.20 -15.28
N LYS A 363 -24.04 24.57 -15.24
CA LYS A 363 -23.76 23.47 -14.30
C LYS A 363 -23.85 23.92 -12.83
N LYS A 364 -23.32 25.10 -12.51
CA LYS A 364 -23.34 25.66 -11.14
C LYS A 364 -24.75 25.90 -10.63
N TYR A 365 -25.64 26.42 -11.47
CA TYR A 365 -27.03 26.75 -11.09
C TYR A 365 -28.04 25.63 -11.41
N ASN A 366 -27.55 24.44 -11.81
CA ASN A 366 -28.37 23.31 -12.22
C ASN A 366 -29.45 23.70 -13.26
N MET A 367 -29.08 24.59 -14.20
CA MET A 367 -29.99 25.12 -15.20
C MET A 367 -30.03 24.28 -16.46
N ASP A 368 -31.24 24.01 -16.94
CA ASP A 368 -31.52 23.23 -18.13
C ASP A 368 -31.06 24.00 -19.39
N SER A 369 -30.21 23.40 -20.23
CA SER A 369 -29.58 24.07 -21.37
C SER A 369 -30.60 24.67 -22.34
N ARG A 370 -31.75 24.00 -22.53
CA ARG A 370 -32.87 24.47 -23.37
C ARG A 370 -33.58 25.70 -22.79
N LYS A 371 -33.84 25.73 -21.48
CA LYS A 371 -34.48 26.88 -20.79
C LYS A 371 -33.56 28.10 -20.76
N SER A 372 -32.25 27.87 -20.76
CA SER A 372 -31.23 28.91 -20.68
C SER A 372 -30.94 29.61 -22.02
N ALA A 373 -31.03 28.90 -23.15
CA ALA A 373 -30.89 29.48 -24.48
C ALA A 373 -32.04 30.46 -24.81
N ASP A 374 -33.25 30.16 -24.35
CA ASP A 374 -34.41 31.05 -24.44
C ASP A 374 -34.27 32.25 -23.48
N ALA A 375 -33.74 32.04 -22.27
CA ALA A 375 -33.43 33.12 -21.34
C ALA A 375 -32.31 34.05 -21.84
N ALA A 376 -31.27 33.52 -22.51
CA ALA A 376 -30.17 34.29 -23.09
C ALA A 376 -30.62 35.12 -24.32
N LYS A 377 -31.57 34.60 -25.10
CA LYS A 377 -32.23 35.37 -26.18
C LYS A 377 -33.13 36.49 -25.65
N HIS A 378 -33.68 36.33 -24.45
CA HIS A 378 -34.69 37.26 -23.90
C HIS A 378 -34.21 38.14 -22.74
N SER A 379 -32.96 38.07 -22.29
CA SER A 379 -32.57 38.83 -21.10
C SER A 379 -31.14 39.35 -21.06
N LYS A 380 -31.06 40.64 -20.70
CA LYS A 380 -29.97 41.28 -19.97
C LYS A 380 -29.82 40.64 -18.56
N VAL A 381 -29.70 39.32 -18.44
CA VAL A 381 -29.35 38.71 -17.16
C VAL A 381 -27.91 39.05 -16.85
N LYS A 382 -27.74 40.16 -16.13
CA LYS A 382 -26.51 40.46 -15.40
C LYS A 382 -26.44 39.44 -14.27
N PHE A 383 -25.51 38.48 -14.40
CA PHE A 383 -25.04 37.75 -13.23
C PHE A 383 -24.50 38.81 -12.26
N LYS A 384 -25.14 38.96 -11.10
CA LYS A 384 -24.56 39.76 -10.01
C LYS A 384 -23.37 38.94 -9.49
N PHE A 385 -22.17 39.41 -9.83
CA PHE A 385 -20.91 38.95 -9.27
C PHE A 385 -20.73 39.50 -7.87
#